data_AF-A0A520LT72-F1
#
_entry.id   AF-A0A520LT72-F1
#
_cell.length_a   1.000
_cell.length_b   1.000
_cell.length_c   1.000
_cell.angle_alpha   90.00
_cell.angle_beta   90.00
_cell.angle_gamma   90.00
#
_symmetry.space_group_name_H-M   'P 1'
#
loop_
_entity.id
_entity.type
_entity.pdbx_description
1 polymer ?
#
loop_
_entity_poly.entity_id
_entity_poly.type
_entity_poly.pdbx_seq_one_letter_code
_entity_poly.pdbx_strand_id
1 'polypeptide(L)'
;MKAWLRSVNESIKPKFMPGGAQAKWFPIYDAIENFIFSSTHKTTNPIHVRDSIDIQRIMVIVWLAAFPAMFFGMYNIGNQTLEYLTLVGSANTNDWHHVLINLVGYTNDSFISKMWIGAVYFVPIYAVTFAVGILWEILFAVVRKHEINEGLFVSSILFALSCPPDLPLWQAAMGITFGIVIGKEVFGGTGKNFLNPALTGRAFLYFAYPSQLSGDKVWIAGLSDTGITPEGFSGATPLGYAAEGGLQGLTDNFSWLDAFLGNIPG
;
A
#
# COMPACT_ATOMS: atom_id res chain seq x y z
N MET A 1 30.15 -9.84 -3.13
CA MET A 1 29.24 -8.67 -3.17
C MET A 1 29.06 -8.02 -1.80
N LYS A 2 28.63 -8.75 -0.74
CA LYS A 2 28.44 -8.18 0.61
C LYS A 2 29.69 -7.52 1.23
N ALA A 3 30.88 -8.13 1.11
CA ALA A 3 32.11 -7.56 1.67
C ALA A 3 32.55 -6.25 0.99
N TRP A 4 32.36 -6.15 -0.33
CA TRP A 4 32.68 -4.95 -1.11
C TRP A 4 31.74 -3.78 -0.79
N LEU A 5 30.43 -4.05 -0.68
CA LEU A 5 29.47 -3.03 -0.24
C LEU A 5 29.81 -2.51 1.18
N ARG A 6 30.27 -3.41 2.07
CA ARG A 6 30.61 -3.05 3.45
C ARG A 6 31.86 -2.16 3.54
N SER A 7 32.90 -2.46 2.75
CA SER A 7 34.10 -1.61 2.71
C SER A 7 33.83 -0.22 2.14
N VAL A 8 32.93 -0.12 1.14
CA VAL A 8 32.50 1.18 0.60
C VAL A 8 31.74 1.97 1.67
N ASN A 9 30.83 1.31 2.40
CA ASN A 9 30.06 1.95 3.47
C ASN A 9 30.95 2.47 4.62
N GLU A 10 31.91 1.67 5.06
CA GLU A 10 32.87 2.04 6.12
C GLU A 10 33.72 3.28 5.76
N SER A 11 34.01 3.49 4.48
CA SER A 11 34.75 4.66 4.01
C SER A 11 33.91 5.95 3.98
N ILE A 12 32.59 5.84 3.89
CA ILE A 12 31.64 6.95 3.74
C ILE A 12 31.09 7.38 5.11
N LYS A 13 30.88 6.42 6.02
CA LYS A 13 30.33 6.60 7.38
C LYS A 13 30.90 7.79 8.17
N PRO A 14 32.22 8.05 8.19
CA PRO A 14 32.80 9.15 8.98
C PRO A 14 32.31 10.54 8.57
N LYS A 15 31.86 10.72 7.32
CA LYS A 15 31.37 12.02 6.82
C LYS A 15 29.98 12.39 7.37
N PHE A 16 29.22 11.39 7.79
CA PHE A 16 27.86 11.51 8.29
C PHE A 16 27.79 11.46 9.84
N MET A 17 28.83 10.98 10.52
CA MET A 17 28.89 10.97 12.00
C MET A 17 28.94 12.38 12.62
N PRO A 18 28.61 12.55 13.92
CA PRO A 18 28.68 13.83 14.61
C PRO A 18 30.07 14.47 14.49
N GLY A 19 30.15 15.64 13.84
CA GLY A 19 31.41 16.33 13.52
C GLY A 19 31.88 16.22 12.06
N GLY A 20 31.21 15.40 11.24
CA GLY A 20 31.44 15.30 9.80
C GLY A 20 30.73 16.39 8.99
N ALA A 21 31.24 16.67 7.78
CA ALA A 21 30.72 17.73 6.90
C ALA A 21 29.24 17.55 6.51
N GLN A 22 28.72 16.32 6.55
CA GLN A 22 27.36 15.97 6.14
C GLN A 22 26.50 15.44 7.30
N ALA A 23 26.85 15.79 8.55
CA ALA A 23 26.14 15.31 9.76
C ALA A 23 24.62 15.58 9.77
N LYS A 24 24.13 16.58 9.03
CA LYS A 24 22.69 16.84 8.86
C LYS A 24 21.94 15.71 8.12
N TRP A 25 22.64 15.00 7.24
CA TRP A 25 22.11 13.91 6.42
C TRP A 25 22.32 12.54 7.05
N PHE A 26 22.82 12.50 8.29
CA PHE A 26 23.01 11.27 9.05
C PHE A 26 21.77 10.36 9.05
N PRO A 27 20.54 10.86 9.27
CA PRO A 27 19.37 9.98 9.30
C PRO A 27 19.11 9.24 7.98
N ILE A 28 19.39 9.87 6.84
CA ILE A 28 19.22 9.25 5.52
C ILE A 28 20.28 8.19 5.29
N TYR A 29 21.53 8.52 5.61
CA TYR A 29 22.64 7.58 5.50
C TYR A 29 22.40 6.34 6.38
N ASP A 30 21.94 6.55 7.62
CA ASP A 30 21.63 5.48 8.56
C ASP A 30 20.49 4.57 8.07
N ALA A 31 19.43 5.16 7.51
CA ALA A 31 18.34 4.39 6.92
C ALA A 31 18.78 3.50 5.74
N ILE A 32 19.64 4.02 4.86
CA ILE A 32 20.20 3.26 3.73
C ILE A 32 21.15 2.17 4.24
N GLU A 33 22.00 2.47 5.23
CA GLU A 33 22.90 1.49 5.84
C GLU A 33 22.09 0.36 6.48
N ASN A 34 21.08 0.68 7.28
CA ASN A 34 20.23 -0.32 7.94
C ASN A 34 19.43 -1.14 6.92
N PHE A 35 18.89 -0.54 5.86
CA PHE A 35 18.18 -1.27 4.82
C PHE A 35 19.05 -2.32 4.11
N ILE A 36 20.33 -2.01 3.86
CA ILE A 36 21.25 -2.89 3.13
C ILE A 36 21.98 -3.87 4.07
N PHE A 37 22.26 -3.45 5.31
CA PHE A 37 23.05 -4.20 6.27
C PHE A 37 22.30 -4.39 7.58
N SER A 38 22.07 -5.64 7.97
CA SER A 38 21.58 -5.97 9.31
C SER A 38 22.64 -5.65 10.37
N SER A 39 22.24 -5.04 11.48
CA SER A 39 23.14 -4.79 12.61
C SER A 39 23.78 -6.12 13.09
N THR A 40 25.11 -6.13 13.29
CA THR A 40 25.86 -7.29 13.82
C THR A 40 26.17 -7.10 15.32
N HIS A 41 25.67 -6.02 15.92
CA HIS A 41 25.97 -5.69 17.31
C HIS A 41 25.28 -6.67 18.25
N LYS A 42 26.10 -7.42 19.00
CA LYS A 42 25.62 -8.27 20.10
C LYS A 42 25.69 -7.49 21.40
N THR A 43 24.64 -7.51 22.20
CA THR A 43 24.65 -6.93 23.53
C THR A 43 25.62 -7.71 24.42
N THR A 44 26.71 -7.09 24.86
CA THR A 44 27.73 -7.71 25.72
C THR A 44 27.49 -7.47 27.22
N ASN A 45 26.60 -6.54 27.57
CA ASN A 45 26.32 -6.16 28.96
C ASN A 45 25.57 -7.27 29.74
N PRO A 46 25.71 -7.33 31.07
CA PRO A 46 24.87 -8.16 31.93
C PRO A 46 23.47 -7.53 32.00
N ILE A 47 22.55 -8.05 31.21
CA ILE A 47 21.13 -7.66 31.20
C ILE A 47 20.27 -8.82 31.70
N HIS A 48 19.17 -8.49 32.39
CA HIS A 48 18.29 -9.46 33.06
C HIS A 48 17.60 -10.41 32.08
N VAL A 49 17.27 -9.94 30.87
CA VAL A 49 16.68 -10.75 29.78
C VAL A 49 17.37 -10.37 28.48
N ARG A 50 17.79 -11.38 27.71
CA ARG A 50 18.32 -11.21 26.35
C ARG A 50 17.26 -11.69 25.37
N ASP A 51 16.82 -10.80 24.50
CA ASP A 51 15.92 -11.14 23.40
C ASP A 51 16.70 -11.13 22.08
N SER A 52 16.31 -12.02 21.18
CA SER A 52 16.83 -12.11 19.81
C SER A 52 15.97 -11.33 18.80
N ILE A 53 14.86 -10.76 19.27
CA ILE A 53 13.94 -9.98 18.44
C ILE A 53 14.58 -8.65 18.04
N ASP A 54 14.62 -8.45 16.72
CA ASP A 54 15.02 -7.21 16.06
C ASP A 54 13.78 -6.59 15.41
N ILE A 55 13.47 -5.34 15.76
CA ILE A 55 12.28 -4.62 15.26
C ILE A 55 12.32 -4.49 13.74
N GLN A 56 13.51 -4.24 13.18
CA GLN A 56 13.73 -4.14 11.74
C GLN A 56 13.32 -5.44 11.05
N ARG A 57 13.79 -6.58 11.58
CA ARG A 57 13.45 -7.90 11.05
C ARG A 57 11.95 -8.18 11.16
N ILE A 58 11.31 -7.83 12.28
CA ILE A 58 9.86 -8.01 12.44
C ILE A 58 9.10 -7.22 11.38
N MET A 59 9.45 -5.95 11.14
CA MET A 59 8.75 -5.11 10.17
C MET A 59 8.87 -5.65 8.74
N VAL A 60 10.05 -6.14 8.35
CA VAL A 60 10.24 -6.79 7.05
C VAL A 60 9.42 -8.08 6.93
N ILE A 61 9.34 -8.90 7.98
CA ILE A 61 8.52 -10.11 7.99
C ILE A 61 7.04 -9.77 7.83
N VAL A 62 6.54 -8.77 8.55
CA VAL A 62 5.14 -8.31 8.45
C VAL A 62 4.84 -7.76 7.06
N TRP A 63 5.76 -6.97 6.50
CA TRP A 63 5.64 -6.43 5.15
C TRP A 63 5.59 -7.56 4.10
N LEU A 64 6.46 -8.58 4.22
CA LEU A 64 6.44 -9.75 3.35
C LEU A 64 5.18 -10.62 3.54
N ALA A 65 4.67 -10.72 4.76
CA ALA A 65 3.44 -11.43 5.07
C ALA A 65 2.18 -10.79 4.42
N ALA A 66 2.25 -9.52 4.04
CA ALA A 66 1.18 -8.85 3.29
C ALA A 66 1.20 -9.19 1.78
N PHE A 67 2.28 -9.77 1.25
CA PHE A 67 2.42 -10.04 -0.19
C PHE A 67 1.39 -11.04 -0.74
N PRO A 68 1.06 -12.15 -0.04
CA PRO A 68 0.01 -13.06 -0.51
C PRO A 68 -1.33 -12.34 -0.73
N ALA A 69 -1.73 -11.49 0.23
CA ALA A 69 -2.95 -10.69 0.12
C ALA A 69 -2.84 -9.64 -1.00
N MET A 70 -1.67 -9.02 -1.16
CA MET A 70 -1.40 -8.06 -2.23
C MET A 70 -1.54 -8.69 -3.62
N PHE A 71 -0.91 -9.85 -3.87
CA PHE A 71 -1.02 -10.53 -5.15
C PHE A 71 -2.43 -11.04 -5.42
N PHE A 72 -3.11 -11.54 -4.39
CA PHE A 72 -4.51 -11.94 -4.52
C PHE A 72 -5.43 -10.76 -4.83
N GLY A 73 -5.21 -9.61 -4.19
CA GLY A 73 -5.91 -8.37 -4.50
C GLY A 73 -5.68 -7.90 -5.93
N MET A 74 -4.44 -7.91 -6.42
CA MET A 74 -4.13 -7.60 -7.83
C MET A 74 -4.87 -8.54 -8.78
N TYR A 75 -4.86 -9.85 -8.52
CA TYR A 75 -5.59 -10.81 -9.33
C TYR A 75 -7.09 -10.50 -9.37
N ASN A 76 -7.70 -10.21 -8.22
CA ASN A 76 -9.14 -9.91 -8.14
C ASN A 76 -9.52 -8.61 -8.84
N ILE A 77 -8.75 -7.54 -8.67
CA ILE A 77 -8.97 -6.28 -9.38
C ILE A 77 -8.99 -6.55 -10.88
N GLY A 78 -8.00 -7.28 -11.41
CA GLY A 78 -7.94 -7.59 -12.83
C GLY A 78 -9.05 -8.53 -13.30
N ASN A 79 -9.44 -9.53 -12.51
CA ASN A 79 -10.55 -10.44 -12.83
C ASN A 79 -11.86 -9.68 -12.99
N GLN A 80 -12.21 -8.85 -12.01
CA GLN A 80 -13.45 -8.05 -12.02
C GLN A 80 -13.44 -6.99 -13.12
N THR A 81 -12.28 -6.38 -13.37
CA THR A 81 -12.12 -5.40 -14.46
C THR A 81 -12.32 -6.05 -15.83
N LEU A 82 -11.76 -7.24 -16.06
CA LEU A 82 -11.91 -7.95 -17.33
C LEU A 82 -13.36 -8.42 -17.54
N GLU A 83 -14.00 -8.94 -16.50
CA GLU A 83 -15.41 -9.30 -16.54
C GLU A 83 -16.28 -8.08 -16.89
N TYR A 84 -16.06 -6.95 -16.24
CA TYR A 84 -16.71 -5.68 -16.56
C TYR A 84 -16.49 -5.25 -18.02
N LEU A 85 -15.24 -5.25 -18.51
CA LEU A 85 -14.93 -4.87 -19.88
C LEU A 85 -15.57 -5.80 -20.92
N THR A 86 -15.68 -7.10 -20.62
CA THR A 86 -16.39 -8.05 -21.50
C THR A 86 -17.89 -7.77 -21.57
N LEU A 87 -18.51 -7.32 -20.48
CA LEU A 87 -19.93 -6.96 -20.42
C LEU A 87 -20.24 -5.66 -21.18
N VAL A 88 -19.35 -4.67 -21.12
CA VAL A 88 -19.52 -3.39 -21.84
C VAL A 88 -19.23 -3.54 -23.34
N GLY A 89 -18.49 -4.57 -23.76
CA GLY A 89 -18.15 -4.81 -25.17
C GLY A 89 -17.23 -3.75 -25.78
N SER A 90 -16.57 -2.94 -24.95
CA SER A 90 -15.65 -1.88 -25.36
C SER A 90 -14.39 -1.92 -24.50
N ALA A 91 -13.22 -1.91 -25.16
CA ALA A 91 -11.97 -1.67 -24.48
C ALA A 91 -11.92 -0.18 -24.10
N ASN A 92 -12.18 0.11 -22.83
CA ASN A 92 -12.09 1.46 -22.30
C ASN A 92 -10.69 2.03 -22.64
N THR A 93 -10.64 3.22 -23.23
CA THR A 93 -9.45 3.75 -23.93
C THR A 93 -9.06 5.15 -23.47
N ASN A 94 -9.79 5.72 -22.51
CA ASN A 94 -9.61 7.12 -22.10
C ASN A 94 -8.64 7.32 -20.94
N ASP A 95 -8.16 6.24 -20.32
CA ASP A 95 -7.29 6.29 -19.16
C ASP A 95 -5.86 5.80 -19.44
N TRP A 96 -4.89 6.37 -18.74
CA TRP A 96 -3.47 6.11 -18.94
C TRP A 96 -3.08 4.67 -18.54
N HIS A 97 -3.84 4.04 -17.64
CA HIS A 97 -3.68 2.63 -17.28
C HIS A 97 -3.77 1.73 -18.53
N HIS A 98 -4.62 2.06 -19.51
CA HIS A 98 -4.79 1.25 -20.72
C HIS A 98 -3.57 1.20 -21.62
N VAL A 99 -2.72 2.24 -21.61
CA VAL A 99 -1.45 2.22 -22.35
C VAL A 99 -0.54 1.10 -21.84
N LEU A 100 -0.54 0.86 -20.52
CA LEU A 100 0.23 -0.21 -19.89
C LEU A 100 -0.46 -1.57 -20.03
N ILE A 101 -1.79 -1.61 -19.98
CA ILE A 101 -2.55 -2.86 -20.12
C ILE A 101 -2.43 -3.41 -21.55
N ASN A 102 -2.42 -2.55 -22.57
CA ASN A 102 -2.28 -2.92 -23.98
C ASN A 102 -0.98 -3.69 -24.29
N LEU A 103 0.06 -3.58 -23.45
CA LEU A 103 1.31 -4.32 -23.61
C LEU A 103 1.13 -5.84 -23.44
N VAL A 104 0.15 -6.27 -22.63
CA VAL A 104 -0.14 -7.69 -22.35
C VAL A 104 -1.47 -8.12 -22.98
N GLY A 105 -2.45 -7.21 -23.08
CA GLY A 105 -3.76 -7.45 -23.68
C GLY A 105 -4.86 -7.77 -22.67
N TYR A 106 -6.11 -7.81 -23.16
CA TYR A 106 -7.34 -7.96 -22.36
C TYR A 106 -7.93 -9.37 -22.38
N THR A 107 -7.11 -10.41 -22.47
CA THR A 107 -7.62 -11.79 -22.52
C THR A 107 -8.14 -12.23 -21.16
N ASN A 108 -9.44 -12.57 -21.06
CA ASN A 108 -10.08 -12.97 -19.81
C ASN A 108 -9.60 -14.35 -19.31
N ASP A 109 -9.15 -15.25 -20.20
CA ASP A 109 -8.75 -16.60 -19.79
C ASP A 109 -7.35 -16.70 -19.17
N SER A 110 -6.53 -15.64 -19.31
CA SER A 110 -5.13 -15.66 -18.88
C SER A 110 -4.96 -15.11 -17.47
N PHE A 111 -4.41 -15.94 -16.58
CA PHE A 111 -3.99 -15.50 -15.23
C PHE A 111 -3.04 -14.30 -15.27
N ILE A 112 -2.13 -14.28 -16.26
CA ILE A 112 -1.13 -13.22 -16.42
C ILE A 112 -1.81 -11.89 -16.73
N SER A 113 -2.84 -11.89 -17.57
CA SER A 113 -3.59 -10.68 -17.93
C SER A 113 -4.37 -10.13 -16.73
N LYS A 114 -5.01 -11.00 -15.93
CA LYS A 114 -5.67 -10.61 -14.67
C LYS A 114 -4.68 -9.98 -13.69
N MET A 115 -3.54 -10.64 -13.45
CA MET A 115 -2.51 -10.13 -12.55
C MET A 115 -1.94 -8.79 -13.04
N TRP A 116 -1.67 -8.67 -14.35
CA TRP A 116 -1.10 -7.45 -14.93
C TRP A 116 -2.03 -6.25 -14.81
N ILE A 117 -3.32 -6.43 -15.12
CA ILE A 117 -4.30 -5.34 -15.02
C ILE A 117 -4.39 -4.84 -13.57
N GLY A 118 -4.54 -5.73 -12.60
CA GLY A 118 -4.58 -5.29 -11.20
C GLY A 118 -3.27 -4.67 -10.72
N ALA A 119 -2.11 -5.13 -11.20
CA ALA A 119 -0.84 -4.50 -10.91
C ALA A 119 -0.75 -3.07 -11.48
N VAL A 120 -1.29 -2.83 -12.67
CA VAL A 120 -1.30 -1.49 -13.30
C VAL A 120 -2.10 -0.48 -12.45
N TYR A 121 -3.18 -0.88 -11.80
CA TYR A 121 -3.93 0.01 -10.89
C TYR A 121 -3.29 0.12 -9.49
N PHE A 122 -2.86 -1.00 -8.90
CA PHE A 122 -2.36 -1.01 -7.52
C PHE A 122 -0.94 -0.43 -7.38
N VAL A 123 0.00 -0.80 -8.27
CA VAL A 123 1.42 -0.44 -8.14
C VAL A 123 1.64 1.08 -8.12
N PRO A 124 0.97 1.90 -8.95
CA PRO A 124 1.07 3.36 -8.88
C PRO A 124 0.61 3.94 -7.54
N ILE A 125 -0.52 3.45 -6.99
CA ILE A 125 -1.02 3.87 -5.67
C ILE A 125 0.01 3.52 -4.59
N TYR A 126 0.53 2.30 -4.62
CA TYR A 126 1.57 1.88 -3.68
C TYR A 126 2.85 2.71 -3.83
N ALA A 127 3.29 2.98 -5.05
CA ALA A 127 4.50 3.76 -5.31
C ALA A 127 4.38 5.20 -4.80
N VAL A 128 3.25 5.86 -5.06
CA VAL A 128 3.00 7.23 -4.59
C VAL A 128 2.90 7.29 -3.07
N THR A 129 2.18 6.35 -2.46
CA THR A 129 2.01 6.31 -0.99
C THR A 129 3.33 6.04 -0.29
N PHE A 130 4.15 5.12 -0.83
CA PHE A 130 5.48 4.83 -0.33
C PHE A 130 6.42 6.04 -0.47
N ALA A 131 6.47 6.67 -1.65
CA ALA A 131 7.34 7.81 -1.90
C ALA A 131 7.01 9.02 -1.00
N VAL A 132 5.71 9.37 -0.90
CA VAL A 132 5.26 10.50 -0.07
C VAL A 132 5.43 10.19 1.42
N GLY A 133 5.14 8.94 1.83
CA GLY A 133 5.38 8.49 3.20
C GLY A 133 6.85 8.62 3.61
N ILE A 134 7.78 8.15 2.76
CA ILE A 134 9.21 8.22 3.02
C ILE A 134 9.68 9.66 3.08
N LEU A 135 9.18 10.50 2.17
CA LEU A 135 9.51 11.93 2.15
C LEU A 135 9.20 12.57 3.50
N TRP A 136 7.99 12.35 4.03
CA TRP A 136 7.60 12.92 5.32
C TRP A 136 8.41 12.34 6.47
N GLU A 137 8.66 11.04 6.48
CA GLU A 137 9.45 10.43 7.56
C GLU A 137 10.89 10.92 7.56
N ILE A 138 11.54 11.03 6.40
CA ILE A 138 12.87 11.63 6.27
C ILE A 138 12.85 13.07 6.77
N LEU A 139 11.86 13.87 6.37
CA LEU A 139 11.76 15.27 6.78
C LEU A 139 11.67 15.40 8.30
N PHE A 140 10.78 14.64 8.95
CA PHE A 140 10.63 14.67 10.40
C PHE A 140 11.86 14.13 11.13
N ALA A 141 12.49 13.07 10.62
CA ALA A 141 13.74 12.54 11.17
C ALA A 141 14.88 13.56 11.11
N VAL A 142 15.01 14.32 10.03
CA VAL A 142 16.02 15.39 9.90
C VAL A 142 15.72 16.56 10.85
N VAL A 143 14.45 16.98 10.96
CA VAL A 143 14.05 18.08 11.86
C VAL A 143 14.27 17.72 13.33
N ARG A 144 13.97 16.48 13.71
CA ARG A 144 14.05 16.00 15.10
C ARG A 144 15.35 15.29 15.46
N LYS A 145 16.22 15.07 14.48
CA LYS A 145 17.52 14.40 14.63
C LYS A 145 17.41 13.02 15.27
N HIS A 146 16.43 12.23 14.85
CA HIS A 146 16.30 10.83 15.25
C HIS A 146 16.50 9.91 14.05
N GLU A 147 16.72 8.62 14.32
CA GLU A 147 16.84 7.57 13.31
C GLU A 147 15.51 7.33 12.60
N ILE A 148 15.56 6.88 11.36
CA ILE A 148 14.38 6.54 10.56
C ILE A 148 13.91 5.15 10.97
N ASN A 149 12.61 4.97 11.18
CA ASN A 149 12.05 3.70 11.60
C ASN A 149 11.35 3.01 10.42
N GLU A 150 11.53 1.70 10.27
CA GLU A 150 10.95 0.94 9.15
C GLU A 150 9.43 0.71 9.24
N GLY A 151 8.77 1.14 10.31
CA GLY A 151 7.32 0.99 10.48
C GLY A 151 6.46 1.62 9.36
N LEU A 152 7.03 2.51 8.55
CA LEU A 152 6.36 3.05 7.37
C LEU A 152 6.21 2.03 6.24
N PHE A 153 7.10 1.05 6.09
CA PHE A 153 6.96 0.03 5.04
C PHE A 153 5.67 -0.75 5.21
N VAL A 154 5.33 -1.09 6.46
CA VAL A 154 4.06 -1.73 6.81
C VAL A 154 2.89 -0.76 6.64
N SER A 155 3.02 0.49 7.09
CA SER A 155 1.92 1.46 7.02
C SER A 155 1.54 1.82 5.58
N SER A 156 2.51 1.94 4.68
CA SER A 156 2.30 2.27 3.27
C SER A 156 1.63 1.13 2.50
N ILE A 157 2.07 -0.13 2.67
CA ILE A 157 1.42 -1.26 2.01
C ILE A 157 -0.01 -1.48 2.53
N LEU A 158 -0.23 -1.36 3.84
CA LEU A 158 -1.56 -1.50 4.42
C LEU A 158 -2.51 -0.38 3.99
N PHE A 159 -2.01 0.85 3.90
CA PHE A 159 -2.78 1.98 3.39
C PHE A 159 -3.18 1.74 1.92
N ALA A 160 -2.22 1.38 1.06
CA ALA A 160 -2.46 1.12 -0.36
C ALA A 160 -3.45 -0.04 -0.58
N LEU A 161 -3.31 -1.15 0.15
CA LEU A 161 -4.23 -2.29 0.09
C LEU A 161 -5.64 -1.96 0.58
N SER A 162 -5.78 -0.90 1.39
CA SER A 162 -7.06 -0.42 1.87
C SER A 162 -7.71 0.60 0.93
N CYS A 163 -7.05 1.02 -0.14
CA CYS A 163 -7.60 2.01 -1.07
C CYS A 163 -8.32 1.31 -2.23
N PRO A 164 -9.38 1.91 -2.78
CA PRO A 164 -10.00 1.46 -4.02
C PRO A 164 -9.03 1.58 -5.22
N PRO A 165 -9.19 0.76 -6.28
CA PRO A 165 -8.29 0.75 -7.42
C PRO A 165 -8.30 2.04 -8.24
N ASP A 166 -9.43 2.75 -8.30
CA ASP A 166 -9.60 4.00 -9.06
C ASP A 166 -9.24 5.25 -8.25
N LEU A 167 -8.63 5.10 -7.06
CA LEU A 167 -8.30 6.25 -6.21
C LEU A 167 -7.28 7.16 -6.94
N PRO A 168 -7.59 8.45 -7.16
CA PRO A 168 -6.64 9.36 -7.79
C PRO A 168 -5.34 9.45 -7.00
N LEU A 169 -4.20 9.39 -7.71
CA LEU A 169 -2.87 9.32 -7.08
C LEU A 169 -2.58 10.46 -6.10
N TRP A 170 -3.09 11.66 -6.38
CA TRP A 170 -2.95 12.82 -5.49
C TRP A 170 -3.76 12.67 -4.19
N GLN A 171 -4.92 12.00 -4.22
CA GLN A 171 -5.68 11.68 -3.01
C GLN A 171 -4.93 10.65 -2.17
N ALA A 172 -4.36 9.62 -2.79
CA ALA A 172 -3.50 8.66 -2.10
C ALA A 172 -2.32 9.38 -1.39
N ALA A 173 -1.69 10.35 -2.06
CA ALA A 173 -0.62 11.17 -1.50
C ALA A 173 -1.07 12.02 -0.29
N MET A 174 -2.23 12.65 -0.37
CA MET A 174 -2.77 13.43 0.76
C MET A 174 -3.21 12.54 1.93
N GLY A 175 -3.81 11.38 1.65
CA GLY A 175 -4.24 10.42 2.66
C GLY A 175 -3.06 9.91 3.48
N ILE A 176 -2.00 9.46 2.83
CA ILE A 176 -0.78 9.03 3.54
C ILE A 176 -0.10 10.21 4.24
N THR A 177 -0.12 11.42 3.66
CA THR A 177 0.41 12.62 4.31
C THR A 177 -0.30 12.88 5.64
N PHE A 178 -1.64 12.87 5.64
CA PHE A 178 -2.40 13.05 6.87
C PHE A 178 -2.13 11.93 7.88
N GLY A 179 -2.14 10.68 7.42
CA GLY A 179 -1.87 9.51 8.26
C GLY A 179 -0.50 9.53 8.94
N ILE A 180 0.55 9.86 8.19
CA ILE A 180 1.93 9.91 8.71
C ILE A 180 2.15 11.18 9.53
N VAL A 181 1.83 12.36 9.01
CA VAL A 181 2.10 13.62 9.71
C VAL A 181 1.25 13.70 10.98
N ILE A 182 -0.07 13.59 10.87
CA ILE A 182 -0.97 13.75 12.01
C ILE A 182 -1.01 12.47 12.85
N GLY A 183 -1.15 11.30 12.23
CA GLY A 183 -1.33 10.04 12.97
C GLY A 183 -0.07 9.49 13.63
N LYS A 184 1.13 9.84 13.15
CA LYS A 184 2.42 9.29 13.64
C LYS A 184 3.40 10.36 14.09
N GLU A 185 3.77 11.28 13.21
CA GLU A 185 4.90 12.17 13.43
C GLU A 185 4.59 13.28 14.44
N VAL A 186 3.39 13.87 14.45
CA VAL A 186 3.01 14.88 15.46
C VAL A 186 3.19 14.35 16.89
N PHE A 187 2.93 13.05 17.11
CA PHE A 187 3.03 12.41 18.44
C PHE A 187 4.44 11.92 18.82
N GLY A 188 5.44 12.15 17.97
CA GLY A 188 6.82 11.82 18.29
C GLY A 188 7.37 10.58 17.57
N GLY A 189 6.67 10.07 16.56
CA GLY A 189 7.13 8.98 15.69
C GLY A 189 6.67 7.58 16.13
N THR A 190 7.34 6.55 15.60
CA THR A 190 7.01 5.14 15.88
C THR A 190 7.08 4.81 17.37
N GLY A 191 6.04 4.15 17.90
CA GLY A 191 5.97 3.72 19.29
C GLY A 191 5.34 4.75 20.24
N LYS A 192 5.06 5.98 19.76
CA LYS A 192 4.31 7.01 20.49
C LYS A 192 2.96 7.34 19.84
N ASN A 193 2.68 6.75 18.68
CA ASN A 193 1.44 6.92 17.96
C ASN A 193 0.29 6.20 18.70
N PHE A 194 -0.71 6.95 19.13
CA PHE A 194 -1.91 6.38 19.76
C PHE A 194 -2.92 5.84 18.74
N LEU A 195 -2.76 6.19 17.45
CA LEU A 195 -3.58 5.74 16.33
C LEU A 195 -2.77 4.93 15.33
N ASN A 196 -3.46 4.08 14.56
CA ASN A 196 -2.89 3.45 13.38
C ASN A 196 -2.74 4.49 12.25
N PRO A 197 -1.52 4.79 11.77
CA PRO A 197 -1.29 5.82 10.75
C PRO A 197 -1.99 5.52 9.41
N ALA A 198 -2.02 4.26 8.99
CA ALA A 198 -2.68 3.84 7.75
C ALA A 198 -4.19 4.06 7.82
N LEU A 199 -4.83 3.59 8.90
CA LEU A 199 -6.27 3.78 9.09
C LEU A 199 -6.65 5.25 9.31
N THR A 200 -5.76 6.04 9.93
CA THR A 200 -5.97 7.49 10.09
C THR A 200 -5.98 8.18 8.72
N GLY A 201 -5.05 7.82 7.84
CA GLY A 201 -5.05 8.31 6.45
C GLY A 201 -6.31 7.89 5.69
N ARG A 202 -6.76 6.63 5.85
CA ARG A 202 -7.99 6.14 5.22
C ARG A 202 -9.23 6.88 5.73
N ALA A 203 -9.32 7.11 7.04
CA ALA A 203 -10.43 7.85 7.64
C ALA A 203 -10.48 9.29 7.13
N PHE A 204 -9.32 9.94 6.96
CA PHE A 204 -9.26 11.26 6.34
C PHE A 204 -9.83 11.25 4.92
N LEU A 205 -9.41 10.31 4.08
CA LEU A 205 -9.96 10.21 2.72
C LEU A 205 -11.46 9.90 2.72
N TYR A 206 -11.93 9.07 3.66
CA TYR A 206 -13.34 8.71 3.76
C TYR A 206 -14.23 9.94 4.01
N PHE A 207 -13.82 10.83 4.92
CA PHE A 207 -14.59 12.03 5.24
C PHE A 207 -14.35 13.20 4.28
N ALA A 208 -13.15 13.33 3.71
CA ALA A 208 -12.82 14.43 2.81
C ALA A 208 -13.26 14.16 1.37
N TYR A 209 -13.20 12.91 0.91
CA TYR A 209 -13.45 12.50 -0.48
C TYR A 209 -14.35 11.25 -0.54
N PRO A 210 -15.60 11.33 -0.02
CA PRO A 210 -16.47 10.16 0.10
C PRO A 210 -16.82 9.53 -1.25
N SER A 211 -16.90 10.31 -2.34
CA SER A 211 -17.24 9.82 -3.68
C SER A 211 -16.24 8.83 -4.27
N GLN A 212 -14.98 8.89 -3.85
CA GLN A 212 -13.91 8.00 -4.35
C GLN A 212 -13.64 6.83 -3.40
N LEU A 213 -14.14 6.89 -2.16
CA LEU A 213 -13.88 5.88 -1.13
C LEU A 213 -15.11 5.09 -0.68
N SER A 214 -16.30 5.52 -1.12
CA SER A 214 -17.58 4.94 -0.72
C SER A 214 -18.54 4.89 -1.91
N GLY A 215 -19.46 3.93 -1.86
CA GLY A 215 -20.42 3.63 -2.92
C GLY A 215 -20.13 2.31 -3.62
N ASP A 216 -20.96 2.02 -4.62
CA ASP A 216 -20.96 0.74 -5.31
C ASP A 216 -20.02 0.71 -6.53
N LYS A 217 -19.66 1.89 -7.05
CA LYS A 217 -18.92 1.98 -8.32
C LYS A 217 -17.41 2.08 -8.18
N VAL A 218 -16.90 2.23 -6.94
CA VAL A 218 -15.49 2.52 -6.69
C VAL A 218 -14.60 1.26 -6.58
N TRP A 219 -15.21 0.08 -6.44
CA TRP A 219 -14.50 -1.18 -6.17
C TRP A 219 -14.09 -1.95 -7.43
N ILE A 220 -14.58 -1.53 -8.60
CA ILE A 220 -14.27 -2.15 -9.90
C ILE A 220 -13.54 -1.13 -10.76
N ALA A 221 -12.33 -1.48 -11.21
CA ALA A 221 -11.47 -0.55 -11.90
C ALA A 221 -12.04 -0.16 -13.27
N GLY A 222 -11.99 1.14 -13.61
CA GLY A 222 -12.46 1.68 -14.88
C GLY A 222 -13.99 1.80 -15.02
N LEU A 223 -14.77 1.38 -14.01
CA LEU A 223 -16.22 1.58 -13.96
C LEU A 223 -16.56 3.06 -13.74
N SER A 224 -15.78 3.74 -12.91
CA SER A 224 -15.93 5.17 -12.62
C SER A 224 -15.60 6.06 -13.82
N ASP A 225 -14.65 5.62 -14.67
CA ASP A 225 -14.15 6.41 -15.82
C ASP A 225 -15.07 6.37 -17.04
N THR A 226 -15.73 5.24 -17.29
CA THR A 226 -16.65 5.13 -18.43
C THR A 226 -18.04 5.66 -18.11
N GLY A 227 -18.46 5.59 -16.84
CA GLY A 227 -19.85 5.92 -16.46
C GLY A 227 -20.91 5.02 -17.11
N ILE A 228 -20.49 3.97 -17.82
CA ILE A 228 -21.35 2.99 -18.48
C ILE A 228 -21.51 1.81 -17.53
N THR A 229 -22.63 1.72 -16.85
CA THR A 229 -23.01 0.51 -16.11
C THR A 229 -23.74 -0.43 -17.08
N PRO A 230 -23.16 -1.59 -17.46
CA PRO A 230 -23.88 -2.55 -18.30
C PRO A 230 -25.18 -3.00 -17.61
N GLU A 231 -26.19 -3.34 -18.41
CA GLU A 231 -27.50 -3.75 -17.90
C GLU A 231 -27.35 -4.98 -16.98
N GLY A 232 -27.83 -4.89 -15.74
CA GLY A 232 -27.71 -5.95 -14.73
C GLY A 232 -26.42 -5.94 -13.92
N PHE A 233 -25.52 -4.97 -14.11
CA PHE A 233 -24.28 -4.85 -13.34
C PHE A 233 -24.30 -3.60 -12.44
N SER A 234 -24.52 -3.79 -11.14
CA SER A 234 -24.62 -2.70 -10.17
C SER A 234 -23.28 -2.27 -9.56
N GLY A 235 -22.27 -3.16 -9.57
CA GLY A 235 -21.01 -2.99 -8.82
C GLY A 235 -21.15 -3.03 -7.29
N ALA A 236 -22.37 -3.17 -6.76
CA ALA A 236 -22.64 -3.11 -5.33
C ALA A 236 -21.89 -4.19 -4.56
N THR A 237 -21.35 -3.78 -3.41
CA THR A 237 -20.66 -4.69 -2.51
C THR A 237 -21.67 -5.68 -1.91
N PRO A 238 -21.26 -6.91 -1.54
CA PRO A 238 -22.11 -7.87 -0.85
C PRO A 238 -22.80 -7.28 0.39
N LEU A 239 -22.10 -6.38 1.09
CA LEU A 239 -22.67 -5.69 2.25
C LEU A 239 -23.71 -4.63 1.85
N GLY A 240 -23.55 -3.99 0.69
CA GLY A 240 -24.58 -3.15 0.06
C GLY A 240 -25.83 -3.94 -0.29
N TYR A 241 -25.67 -5.10 -0.95
CA TYR A 241 -26.78 -6.02 -1.23
C TYR A 241 -27.48 -6.51 0.04
N ALA A 242 -26.71 -6.79 1.11
CA ALA A 242 -27.26 -7.17 2.40
C ALA A 242 -28.07 -6.05 3.06
N ALA A 243 -27.65 -4.80 2.89
CA ALA A 243 -28.36 -3.65 3.43
C ALA A 243 -29.71 -3.40 2.72
N GLU A 244 -29.78 -3.66 1.41
CA GLU A 244 -31.01 -3.49 0.62
C GLU A 244 -31.96 -4.69 0.70
N GLY A 245 -31.44 -5.90 0.53
CA GLY A 245 -32.21 -7.14 0.37
C GLY A 245 -32.09 -8.13 1.54
N GLY A 246 -31.40 -7.77 2.62
CA GLY A 246 -31.14 -8.66 3.74
C GLY A 246 -30.29 -9.88 3.37
N LEU A 247 -30.37 -10.93 4.19
CA LEU A 247 -29.61 -12.17 3.95
C LEU A 247 -30.01 -12.87 2.64
N GLN A 248 -31.26 -12.68 2.20
CA GLN A 248 -31.79 -13.31 0.99
C GLN A 248 -31.16 -12.70 -0.28
N GLY A 249 -31.00 -11.38 -0.33
CA GLY A 249 -30.27 -10.71 -1.41
C GLY A 249 -28.79 -11.14 -1.53
N LEU A 250 -28.17 -11.57 -0.43
CA LEU A 250 -26.82 -12.15 -0.43
C LEU A 250 -26.77 -13.56 -1.02
N THR A 251 -27.66 -14.45 -0.56
CA THR A 251 -27.65 -15.86 -0.99
C THR A 251 -28.07 -16.05 -2.45
N ASP A 252 -28.86 -15.12 -2.98
CA ASP A 252 -29.35 -15.19 -4.36
C ASP A 252 -28.30 -14.71 -5.37
N ASN A 253 -27.37 -13.82 -4.97
CA ASN A 253 -26.37 -13.22 -5.86
C ASN A 253 -24.94 -13.74 -5.64
N PHE A 254 -24.60 -14.25 -4.44
CA PHE A 254 -23.25 -14.68 -4.10
C PHE A 254 -23.21 -16.09 -3.52
N SER A 255 -22.35 -16.93 -4.09
CA SER A 255 -22.02 -18.25 -3.54
C SER A 255 -21.13 -18.11 -2.30
N TRP A 256 -21.35 -18.95 -1.29
CA TRP A 256 -20.52 -19.00 -0.09
C TRP A 256 -19.05 -19.30 -0.41
N LEU A 257 -18.79 -20.16 -1.40
CA LEU A 257 -17.41 -20.48 -1.80
C LEU A 257 -16.72 -19.30 -2.48
N ASP A 258 -17.45 -18.54 -3.29
CA ASP A 258 -16.90 -17.33 -3.92
C ASP A 258 -16.65 -16.25 -2.88
N ALA A 259 -17.49 -16.15 -1.86
CA ALA A 259 -17.26 -15.24 -0.73
C ALA A 259 -16.06 -15.67 0.13
N PHE A 260 -15.90 -16.96 0.38
CA PHE A 260 -14.77 -17.50 1.14
C PHE A 260 -13.44 -17.36 0.39
N LEU A 261 -13.44 -17.64 -0.91
CA LEU A 261 -12.26 -17.48 -1.76
C LEU A 261 -11.98 -16.01 -2.10
N GLY A 262 -12.96 -15.12 -1.98
CA GLY A 262 -12.81 -13.69 -2.27
C GLY A 262 -12.95 -13.35 -3.75
N ASN A 263 -13.71 -14.14 -4.51
CA ASN A 263 -14.01 -13.87 -5.93
C ASN A 263 -15.15 -12.85 -6.12
N ILE A 264 -15.63 -12.24 -5.04
CA ILE A 264 -16.73 -11.26 -5.06
C ILE A 264 -16.19 -9.83 -5.18
N PRO A 265 -16.94 -8.91 -5.81
CA PRO A 265 -16.64 -7.48 -5.79
C PRO A 265 -16.78 -6.91 -4.38
N GLY A 266 -15.88 -6.02 -3.96
CA GLY A 266 -15.91 -5.40 -2.62
C GLY A 266 -14.56 -4.97 -2.09
#